data_AF-A0A8T5HMN7-F1
#
_entry.id   AF-A0A8T5HMN7-F1
#
_cell.length_a   1.000
_cell.length_b   1.000
_cell.length_c   1.000
_cell.angle_alpha   90.00
_cell.angle_beta   90.00
_cell.angle_gamma   90.00
#
_symmetry.space_group_name_H-M   'P 1'
#
loop_
_entity.id
_entity.type
_entity.pdbx_description
1 polymer ?
#
loop_
_entity_poly.entity_id
_entity_poly.type
_entity_poly.pdbx_seq_one_letter_code
_entity_poly.pdbx_strand_id
1 'polypeptide(L)'
;MRKAKYGHLFRKQLKKIKGQELQNILNKRDEILNCEDLTHYKNLTRNLKKFRRVHVNNSYVILFFGDDGTVYFVDYEHHDVIYRCSKKHFKKYQDLKFK
;
A
#
# COMPACT_ATOMS: atom_id res chain seq x y z
N MET A 1 8.25 14.26 8.98
CA MET A 1 8.09 12.95 8.29
C MET A 1 7.22 12.05 9.16
N ARG A 2 6.15 11.45 8.60
CA ARG A 2 5.27 10.55 9.34
C ARG A 2 5.97 9.26 9.76
N LYS A 3 5.49 8.62 10.81
CA LYS A 3 5.96 7.27 11.19
C LYS A 3 5.48 6.27 10.14
N ALA A 4 6.27 5.25 9.85
CA ALA A 4 5.92 4.19 8.90
C ALA A 4 5.80 2.86 9.62
N LYS A 5 4.71 2.14 9.39
CA LYS A 5 4.57 0.72 9.76
C LYS A 5 4.31 -0.09 8.51
N TYR A 6 4.88 -1.30 8.47
CA TYR A 6 4.78 -2.14 7.28
C TYR A 6 4.06 -3.44 7.61
N GLY A 7 3.04 -3.71 6.82
CA GLY A 7 2.36 -4.99 6.81
C GLY A 7 3.31 -6.09 6.35
N HIS A 8 3.11 -7.29 6.90
CA HIS A 8 3.88 -8.46 6.49
C HIS A 8 3.78 -8.76 4.97
N LEU A 9 2.64 -8.45 4.32
CA LEU A 9 2.47 -8.59 2.87
C LEU A 9 3.38 -7.64 2.10
N PHE A 10 3.33 -6.34 2.42
CA PHE A 10 4.22 -5.35 1.82
C PHE A 10 5.69 -5.71 1.97
N ARG A 11 6.12 -6.13 3.18
CA ARG A 11 7.49 -6.61 3.43
C ARG A 11 7.84 -7.83 2.57
N LYS A 12 6.91 -8.77 2.43
CA LYS A 12 7.10 -9.97 1.61
C LYS A 12 7.34 -9.61 0.14
N GLN A 13 6.62 -8.62 -0.38
CA GLN A 13 6.80 -8.15 -1.76
C GLN A 13 8.10 -7.40 -1.94
N LEU A 14 8.44 -6.49 -1.02
CA LEU A 14 9.73 -5.77 -1.04
C LEU A 14 10.94 -6.70 -1.09
N LYS A 15 10.89 -7.86 -0.40
CA LYS A 15 11.98 -8.84 -0.43
C LYS A 15 12.19 -9.50 -1.80
N LYS A 16 11.16 -9.53 -2.65
CA LYS A 16 11.21 -10.15 -3.98
C LYS A 16 11.67 -9.17 -5.06
N ILE A 17 11.38 -7.89 -4.86
CA ILE A 17 11.60 -6.83 -5.85
C ILE A 17 13.03 -6.31 -5.71
N LYS A 18 13.68 -6.03 -6.85
CA LYS A 18 15.06 -5.55 -6.91
C LYS A 18 15.23 -4.48 -7.99
N GLY A 19 16.36 -3.77 -7.94
CA GLY A 19 16.72 -2.78 -8.96
C GLY A 19 15.77 -1.58 -9.00
N GLN A 20 15.48 -1.10 -10.20
CA GLN A 20 14.73 0.15 -10.42
C GLN A 20 13.32 0.11 -9.81
N GLU A 21 12.65 -1.04 -9.86
CA GLU A 21 11.30 -1.18 -9.30
C GLU A 21 11.31 -0.95 -7.78
N LEU A 22 12.30 -1.49 -7.07
CA LEU A 22 12.46 -1.25 -5.64
C LEU A 22 12.67 0.23 -5.36
N GLN A 23 13.51 0.90 -6.15
CA GLN A 23 13.77 2.33 -5.98
C GLN A 23 12.49 3.16 -6.19
N ASN A 24 11.69 2.84 -7.20
CA ASN A 24 10.41 3.52 -7.45
C ASN A 24 9.45 3.37 -6.27
N ILE A 25 9.38 2.17 -5.67
CA ILE A 25 8.55 1.91 -4.49
C ILE A 25 9.03 2.74 -3.30
N LEU A 26 10.34 2.77 -3.05
CA LEU A 26 10.92 3.53 -1.94
C LEU A 26 10.70 5.04 -2.10
N ASN A 27 10.95 5.57 -3.30
CA ASN A 27 10.70 6.98 -3.62
C ASN A 27 9.22 7.34 -3.38
N LYS A 28 8.30 6.50 -3.85
CA LYS A 28 6.87 6.74 -3.68
C LYS A 28 6.42 6.61 -2.22
N ARG A 29 7.04 5.70 -1.46
CA ARG A 29 6.83 5.57 -0.01
C ARG A 29 7.29 6.83 0.71
N ASP A 30 8.44 7.38 0.36
CA ASP A 30 8.95 8.60 0.98
C ASP A 30 8.08 9.83 0.61
N GLU A 31 7.56 9.89 -0.61
CA GLU A 31 6.55 10.89 -1.03
C GLU A 31 5.30 10.82 -0.14
N ILE A 32 4.76 9.63 0.11
CA ILE A 32 3.58 9.44 0.99
C ILE A 32 3.90 9.86 2.44
N LEU A 33 5.10 9.56 2.93
CA LEU A 33 5.51 9.90 4.30
C LEU A 33 5.74 11.40 4.53
N ASN A 34 6.06 12.13 3.46
CA ASN A 34 6.30 13.56 3.48
C ASN A 34 5.10 14.40 2.99
N CYS A 35 4.11 13.79 2.36
CA CYS A 35 2.88 14.45 1.95
C CYS A 35 2.19 15.12 3.15
N GLU A 36 1.68 16.33 3.05
CA GLU A 36 0.97 16.97 4.18
C GLU A 36 -0.44 16.43 4.33
N ASP A 37 -1.11 16.13 3.22
CA ASP A 37 -2.50 15.68 3.21
C ASP A 37 -2.68 14.33 2.49
N LEU A 38 -2.84 13.26 3.28
CA LEU A 38 -3.10 11.93 2.76
C LEU A 38 -4.49 11.80 2.11
N THR A 39 -5.40 12.78 2.31
CA THR A 39 -6.74 12.74 1.72
C THR A 39 -6.75 12.88 0.21
N HIS A 40 -5.69 13.47 -0.35
CA HIS A 40 -5.46 13.60 -1.79
C HIS A 40 -5.44 12.25 -2.52
N TYR A 41 -5.02 11.17 -1.86
CA TYR A 41 -4.93 9.86 -2.47
C TYR A 41 -6.30 9.17 -2.56
N LYS A 42 -6.62 8.66 -3.74
CA LYS A 42 -7.90 7.97 -4.00
C LYS A 42 -8.04 6.72 -3.12
N ASN A 43 -9.20 6.58 -2.49
CA ASN A 43 -9.60 5.36 -1.81
C ASN A 43 -9.79 4.21 -2.80
N LEU A 44 -9.68 2.97 -2.32
CA LEU A 44 -10.17 1.82 -3.06
C LEU A 44 -11.69 1.71 -2.99
N THR A 45 -12.26 0.98 -3.94
CA THR A 45 -13.70 0.75 -4.00
C THR A 45 -14.12 -0.44 -3.13
N ARG A 46 -15.43 -0.59 -2.94
CA ARG A 46 -16.08 -1.76 -2.28
C ARG A 46 -15.59 -1.96 -0.83
N ASN A 47 -15.14 -3.17 -0.49
CA ASN A 47 -14.77 -3.56 0.88
C ASN A 47 -13.40 -3.03 1.33
N LEU A 48 -12.68 -2.30 0.46
CA LEU A 48 -11.33 -1.79 0.71
C LEU A 48 -11.29 -0.26 0.86
N LYS A 49 -12.45 0.40 1.03
CA LYS A 49 -12.55 1.87 1.18
C LYS A 49 -11.67 2.47 2.27
N LYS A 50 -11.31 1.69 3.29
CA LYS A 50 -10.40 2.11 4.37
C LYS A 50 -8.96 2.31 3.90
N PHE A 51 -8.60 1.74 2.75
CA PHE A 51 -7.28 1.84 2.17
C PHE A 51 -7.27 2.87 1.04
N ARG A 52 -6.15 3.57 0.94
CA ARG A 52 -5.78 4.46 -0.15
C ARG A 52 -4.84 3.72 -1.09
N ARG A 53 -4.90 4.06 -2.37
CA ARG A 53 -3.99 3.53 -3.40
C ARG A 53 -3.15 4.63 -4.03
N VAL A 54 -1.93 4.25 -4.36
CA VAL A 54 -1.00 5.07 -5.15
C VAL A 54 -0.35 4.21 -6.22
N HIS A 55 -0.29 4.70 -7.45
CA HIS A 55 0.45 4.06 -8.52
C HIS A 55 1.95 4.36 -8.37
N VAL A 56 2.76 3.32 -8.48
CA VAL A 56 4.24 3.45 -8.47
C VAL A 56 4.78 3.41 -9.90
N ASN A 57 4.21 2.55 -10.73
CA ASN A 57 4.49 2.37 -12.15
C ASN A 57 3.14 2.41 -12.91
N ASN A 58 3.08 1.87 -14.13
CA ASN A 58 1.83 1.80 -14.89
C ASN A 58 0.78 0.93 -14.20
N SER A 59 1.17 -0.28 -13.80
CA SER A 59 0.17 -1.28 -13.39
C SER A 59 0.20 -1.70 -11.91
N TYR A 60 1.22 -1.28 -11.17
CA TYR A 60 1.38 -1.64 -9.75
C TYR A 60 0.97 -0.50 -8.83
N VAL A 61 0.32 -0.86 -7.72
CA VAL A 61 -0.13 0.10 -6.72
C VAL A 61 0.32 -0.29 -5.31
N ILE A 62 0.64 0.73 -4.52
CA ILE A 62 0.83 0.61 -3.07
C ILE A 62 -0.52 0.84 -2.40
N LEU A 63 -0.89 -0.08 -1.52
CA LEU A 63 -2.00 0.06 -0.60
C LEU A 63 -1.50 0.58 0.74
N PHE A 64 -2.12 1.64 1.26
CA PHE A 64 -1.78 2.16 2.58
C PHE A 64 -2.98 2.85 3.24
N PHE A 65 -2.87 3.15 4.52
CA PHE A 65 -3.78 4.06 5.20
C PHE A 65 -3.00 4.90 6.22
N GLY A 66 -3.53 6.08 6.55
CA GLY A 66 -2.99 6.95 7.58
C GLY A 66 -3.85 6.88 8.83
N ASP A 67 -3.21 6.79 9.99
CA ASP A 67 -3.86 6.83 11.30
C ASP A 67 -2.90 7.44 12.33
N ASP A 68 -3.36 8.46 13.05
CA ASP A 68 -2.63 9.20 14.10
C ASP A 68 -1.15 9.50 13.78
N GLY A 69 -0.90 10.19 12.66
CA GLY A 69 0.46 10.55 12.22
C GLY A 69 1.34 9.38 11.75
N THR A 70 0.78 8.18 11.67
CA THR A 70 1.44 6.96 11.19
C THR A 70 0.86 6.52 9.86
N VAL A 71 1.71 6.21 8.89
CA VAL A 71 1.33 5.58 7.62
C VAL A 71 1.57 4.08 7.71
N TYR A 72 0.52 3.32 7.42
CA TYR A 72 0.51 1.87 7.42
C TYR A 72 0.54 1.37 5.98
N PHE A 73 1.69 0.88 5.53
CA PHE A 73 1.85 0.26 4.22
C PHE A 73 1.35 -1.19 4.26
N VAL A 74 0.32 -1.48 3.48
CA VAL A 74 -0.44 -2.73 3.54
C VAL A 74 0.10 -3.76 2.57
N ASP A 75 0.17 -3.41 1.28
CA ASP A 75 0.50 -4.34 0.19
C ASP A 75 1.01 -3.59 -1.04
N TYR A 76 1.70 -4.31 -1.93
CA TYR A 76 2.15 -3.82 -3.24
C TYR A 76 1.84 -4.89 -4.28
N GLU A 77 0.93 -4.59 -5.20
CA GLU A 77 0.41 -5.57 -6.14
C GLU A 77 -0.14 -4.89 -7.39
N HIS A 78 -0.32 -5.67 -8.45
CA HIS A 78 -0.98 -5.21 -9.67
C HIS A 78 -2.43 -4.76 -9.40
N HIS A 79 -2.88 -3.66 -10.02
CA HIS A 79 -4.22 -3.12 -9.81
C HIS A 79 -5.33 -4.14 -10.10
N ASP A 80 -5.21 -4.93 -11.19
CA ASP A 80 -6.18 -5.99 -11.51
C ASP A 80 -6.35 -7.02 -10.39
N VAL A 81 -5.24 -7.39 -9.73
CA VAL A 81 -5.25 -8.37 -8.66
C VAL A 81 -5.96 -7.81 -7.44
N ILE A 82 -5.73 -6.54 -7.11
CA ILE A 82 -6.37 -5.88 -5.96
C ILE A 82 -7.87 -5.69 -6.19
N TYR A 83 -8.29 -5.42 -7.42
CA TYR A 83 -9.71 -5.32 -7.78
C TYR A 83 -10.41 -6.67 -7.92
N ARG A 84 -9.68 -7.79 -7.81
CA ARG A 84 -10.27 -9.12 -7.84
C ARG A 84 -11.10 -9.35 -6.58
N CYS A 85 -12.41 -9.14 -6.70
CA CYS A 85 -13.38 -9.19 -5.60
C CYS A 85 -13.76 -10.61 -5.16
N SER A 86 -12.77 -11.48 -4.91
CA SER A 86 -13.01 -12.79 -4.32
C SER A 86 -13.00 -12.71 -2.79
N LYS A 87 -13.91 -13.43 -2.12
CA LYS A 87 -13.95 -13.53 -0.64
C LYS A 87 -12.59 -13.97 -0.05
N LYS A 88 -11.89 -14.88 -0.74
CA LYS A 88 -10.54 -15.32 -0.34
C LYS A 88 -9.51 -14.18 -0.39
N HIS A 89 -9.63 -13.28 -1.36
CA HIS A 89 -8.74 -12.14 -1.51
C HIS A 89 -8.91 -11.11 -0.40
N PHE A 90 -10.14 -10.86 0.05
CA PHE A 90 -10.38 -9.93 1.17
C PHE A 90 -9.89 -10.48 2.52
N LYS A 91 -9.93 -11.80 2.72
CA LYS A 91 -9.49 -12.43 3.97
C LYS A 91 -8.01 -12.11 4.30
N LYS A 92 -7.13 -12.01 3.30
CA LYS A 92 -5.72 -11.66 3.52
C LYS A 92 -5.53 -10.26 4.14
N TYR A 93 -6.48 -9.36 3.91
CA TYR A 93 -6.47 -8.00 4.45
C TYR A 93 -7.14 -7.89 5.82
N GLN A 94 -7.81 -8.95 6.30
CA GLN A 94 -8.34 -9.02 7.66
C GLN A 94 -7.25 -9.41 8.66
N ASP A 95 -6.36 -10.34 8.28
CA ASP A 95 -5.29 -10.86 9.15
C ASP A 95 -3.97 -10.06 9.06
N LEU A 96 -4.06 -8.75 8.82
CA LEU A 96 -2.88 -7.90 8.64
C LEU A 96 -2.13 -7.66 9.95
N LYS A 97 -0.93 -8.21 10.04
CA LYS A 97 0.05 -7.87 11.08
C LYS A 97 0.98 -6.77 10.59
N PHE A 98 1.02 -5.67 11.34
CA PHE A 98 1.97 -4.57 11.16
C PHE A 98 3.09 -4.68 12.19
N LYS A 99 4.30 -4.43 11.73
CA LYS A 99 5.51 -4.35 12.56
C LYS A 99 6.34 -3.17 12.08
#